data_AF-A0A8J7HSI2-F1
#
_entry.id   AF-A0A8J7HSI2-F1
#
_cell.length_a   1.000
_cell.length_b   1.000
_cell.length_c   1.000
_cell.angle_alpha   90.00
_cell.angle_beta   90.00
_cell.angle_gamma   90.00
#
_symmetry.space_group_name_H-M   'P 1'
#
loop_
_entity.id
_entity.type
_entity.pdbx_description
1 polymer ?
#
loop_
_entity_poly.entity_id
_entity_poly.type
_entity_poly.pdbx_seq_one_letter_code
_entity_poly.pdbx_strand_id
1 'polypeptide(L)'
;MKSDTPEELNSDKEIERLIDEIMSSNLPELTDEQYRKKMQRRKEVQDRRIAQAVPEKGLIIVNTGNGKGKTTAALGMVLRSLGHGYKVAIIQFIKGAWEPAEKAAFSYWEDQLEFHAMGEGFTWETQDRDRDLDKANAAWEKSLEYIQNPDFQLVLLDEINIALKMGYLQVEDVLAGLAKKPPNKHVILTGRGAPTAIIERADLVTEMTLVKHPFRDQGVKAQPGIEF
;
A
#
# COMPACT_ATOMS: atom_id res chain seq x y z
N MET A 1 -14.80 1.36 21.16
CA MET A 1 -15.81 1.72 20.15
C MET A 1 -16.24 3.14 20.41
N LYS A 2 -15.75 4.11 19.64
CA LYS A 2 -16.40 5.43 19.63
C LYS A 2 -17.69 5.23 18.85
N SER A 3 -18.82 5.45 19.52
CA SER A 3 -20.13 5.46 18.89
C SER A 3 -20.20 6.72 18.04
N ASP A 4 -20.11 6.57 16.72
CA ASP A 4 -20.34 7.68 15.80
C ASP A 4 -21.77 8.18 16.02
N THR A 5 -21.90 9.41 16.49
CA THR A 5 -23.21 10.05 16.70
C THR A 5 -23.87 10.35 15.35
N PRO A 6 -25.22 10.25 15.23
CA PRO A 6 -25.93 10.47 13.96
C PRO A 6 -25.66 11.81 13.26
N GLU A 7 -25.19 12.82 13.99
CA GLU A 7 -24.83 14.14 13.46
C GLU A 7 -23.52 14.14 12.65
N GLU A 8 -22.51 13.35 13.02
CA GLU A 8 -21.19 13.30 12.34
C GLU A 8 -21.27 12.57 10.98
N LEU A 9 -22.08 11.50 10.91
CA LEU A 9 -22.38 10.79 9.66
C LEU A 9 -23.15 11.64 8.63
N ASN A 10 -23.81 12.70 9.09
CA ASN A 10 -24.60 13.58 8.24
C ASN A 10 -23.73 14.66 7.59
N SER A 11 -22.67 15.12 8.27
CA SER A 11 -21.76 16.13 7.72
C SER A 11 -20.87 15.62 6.58
N ASP A 12 -20.40 14.36 6.64
CA ASP A 12 -19.54 13.81 5.58
C ASP A 12 -20.28 13.61 4.26
N LYS A 13 -21.53 13.12 4.33
CA LYS A 13 -22.41 12.99 3.16
C LYS A 13 -22.81 14.34 2.58
N GLU A 14 -23.00 15.35 3.42
CA GLU A 14 -23.28 16.71 2.97
C GLU A 14 -22.07 17.31 2.25
N ILE A 15 -20.86 17.09 2.77
CA ILE A 15 -19.62 17.54 2.13
C ILE A 15 -19.40 16.83 0.79
N GLU A 16 -19.60 15.51 0.70
CA GLU A 16 -19.50 14.78 -0.57
C GLU A 16 -20.50 15.29 -1.61
N ARG A 17 -21.76 15.49 -1.20
CA ARG A 17 -22.79 16.06 -2.07
C ARG A 17 -22.41 17.45 -2.57
N LEU A 18 -21.86 18.31 -1.70
CA LEU A 18 -21.38 19.64 -2.07
C LEU A 18 -20.23 19.58 -3.07
N ILE A 19 -19.31 18.62 -2.93
CA ILE A 19 -18.22 18.40 -3.89
C ILE A 19 -18.77 17.96 -5.24
N ASP A 20 -19.70 17.01 -5.27
CA ASP A 20 -20.31 16.53 -6.52
C ASP A 20 -21.11 17.64 -7.23
N GLU A 21 -21.86 18.46 -6.49
CA GLU A 21 -22.53 19.65 -7.03
C GLU A 21 -21.52 20.66 -7.64
N ILE A 22 -20.36 20.85 -7.00
CA ILE A 22 -19.29 21.72 -7.49
C ILE A 22 -18.59 21.09 -8.71
N MET A 23 -18.37 19.79 -8.74
CA MET A 23 -17.64 19.10 -9.82
C MET A 23 -18.49 18.88 -11.07
N SER A 24 -19.81 18.71 -10.92
CA SER A 24 -20.76 18.46 -12.01
C SER A 24 -21.15 19.71 -12.82
N SER A 25 -20.88 20.91 -12.33
CA SER A 25 -21.18 22.16 -13.06
C SER A 25 -20.11 22.49 -14.10
N ASN A 26 -20.51 22.61 -15.36
CA ASN A 26 -19.66 22.93 -16.52
C ASN A 26 -18.85 24.22 -16.29
N LEU A 27 -17.55 24.07 -16.09
CA LEU A 27 -16.60 25.17 -15.92
C LEU A 27 -16.54 26.19 -17.08
N PRO A 28 -16.74 25.82 -18.37
CA PRO A 28 -16.62 26.76 -19.49
C PRO A 28 -17.70 27.86 -19.58
N GLU A 29 -18.80 27.73 -18.83
CA GLU A 29 -19.96 28.64 -18.94
C GLU A 29 -20.07 29.64 -17.78
N LEU A 30 -19.11 29.64 -16.85
CA LEU A 30 -19.14 30.51 -15.67
C LEU A 30 -18.49 31.86 -15.96
N THR A 31 -19.10 32.94 -15.49
CA THR A 31 -18.41 34.25 -15.42
C THR A 31 -17.28 34.20 -14.38
N ASP A 32 -16.29 35.09 -14.49
CA ASP A 32 -15.17 35.18 -13.54
C ASP A 32 -15.63 35.29 -12.07
N GLU A 33 -16.74 36.00 -11.84
CA GLU A 33 -17.32 36.15 -10.50
C GLU A 33 -17.95 34.84 -9.99
N GLN A 34 -18.67 34.13 -10.86
CA GLN A 34 -19.26 32.83 -10.54
C GLN A 34 -18.18 31.78 -10.30
N TYR A 35 -17.13 31.78 -11.12
CA TYR A 35 -15.96 30.91 -10.94
C TYR A 35 -15.26 31.19 -9.60
N ARG A 36 -15.02 32.46 -9.25
CA ARG A 36 -14.39 32.83 -7.99
C ARG A 36 -15.22 32.41 -6.78
N LYS A 37 -16.53 32.63 -6.81
CA LYS A 37 -17.46 32.16 -5.75
C LYS A 37 -17.45 30.64 -5.62
N LYS A 38 -17.44 29.91 -6.74
CA LYS A 38 -17.34 28.45 -6.77
C LYS A 38 -16.03 27.94 -6.16
N MET A 39 -14.89 28.55 -6.50
CA MET A 39 -13.59 28.16 -5.94
C MET A 39 -13.47 28.52 -4.46
N GLN A 40 -14.02 29.66 -4.03
CA GLN A 40 -14.06 30.05 -2.63
C GLN A 40 -14.88 29.04 -1.80
N ARG A 41 -16.06 28.64 -2.29
CA ARG A 41 -16.89 27.62 -1.64
C ARG A 41 -16.19 26.27 -1.58
N ARG A 42 -15.48 25.88 -2.65
CA ARG A 42 -14.65 24.67 -2.66
C ARG A 42 -13.54 24.72 -1.60
N LYS A 43 -12.88 25.87 -1.45
CA LYS A 43 -11.86 26.09 -0.41
C LYS A 43 -12.46 25.95 0.99
N GLU A 44 -13.60 26.58 1.26
CA GLU A 44 -14.27 26.50 2.57
C GLU A 44 -14.66 25.07 2.94
N VAL A 45 -15.20 24.31 1.99
CA VAL A 45 -15.54 22.88 2.17
C VAL A 45 -14.27 22.07 2.47
N GLN A 46 -13.18 22.32 1.73
CA GLN A 46 -11.90 21.66 1.95
C GLN A 46 -11.29 22.00 3.33
N ASP A 47 -11.33 23.27 3.73
CA ASP A 47 -10.80 23.75 5.01
C ASP A 47 -11.57 23.10 6.18
N ARG A 48 -12.90 22.97 6.08
CA ARG A 48 -13.72 22.26 7.07
C ARG A 48 -13.33 20.78 7.18
N ARG A 49 -13.12 20.09 6.06
CA ARG A 49 -12.64 18.70 6.05
C ARG A 49 -11.29 18.55 6.75
N ILE A 50 -10.36 19.46 6.48
CA ILE A 50 -9.04 19.44 7.11
C ILE A 50 -9.16 19.67 8.62
N ALA A 51 -10.03 20.59 9.05
CA ALA A 51 -10.26 20.88 10.47
C ALA A 51 -10.90 19.70 11.23
N GLN A 52 -11.69 18.87 10.54
CA GLN A 52 -12.32 17.67 11.11
C GLN A 52 -11.43 16.41 11.01
N ALA A 53 -10.29 16.49 10.31
CA ALA A 53 -9.43 15.34 10.10
C ALA A 53 -8.79 14.87 11.41
N VAL A 54 -8.70 13.55 11.58
CA VAL A 54 -7.94 12.96 12.69
C VAL A 54 -6.45 13.29 12.59
N PRO A 55 -5.74 13.39 13.73
CA PRO A 55 -4.30 13.59 13.74
C PRO A 55 -3.54 12.53 12.95
N GLU A 56 -2.33 12.89 12.52
CA GLU A 56 -1.44 12.00 11.79
C GLU A 56 -1.25 10.66 12.52
N LYS A 57 -1.35 9.57 11.77
CA LYS A 57 -1.09 8.22 12.24
C LYS A 57 -0.40 7.40 11.16
N GLY A 58 0.33 6.39 11.59
CA GLY A 58 0.89 5.35 10.73
C GLY A 58 -0.21 4.43 10.19
N LEU A 59 -0.12 4.11 8.91
CA LEU A 59 -1.17 3.42 8.15
C LEU A 59 -0.78 2.00 7.80
N ILE A 60 -1.76 1.11 7.78
CA ILE A 60 -1.66 -0.21 7.13
C ILE A 60 -2.27 -0.09 5.74
N ILE A 61 -1.49 -0.39 4.72
CA ILE A 61 -1.85 -0.18 3.32
C ILE A 61 -1.79 -1.53 2.60
N VAL A 62 -2.81 -1.87 1.83
CA VAL A 62 -2.88 -3.13 1.07
C VAL A 62 -3.05 -2.84 -0.42
N ASN A 63 -2.07 -3.27 -1.21
CA ASN A 63 -2.15 -3.26 -2.67
C ASN A 63 -2.39 -4.70 -3.17
N THR A 64 -3.62 -5.01 -3.54
CA THR A 64 -4.07 -6.35 -3.96
C THR A 64 -4.64 -6.34 -5.38
N GLY A 65 -5.28 -7.43 -5.79
CA GLY A 65 -5.93 -7.56 -7.09
C GLY A 65 -5.06 -8.19 -8.18
N ASN A 66 -5.70 -8.52 -9.30
CA ASN A 66 -5.08 -9.30 -10.38
C ASN A 66 -4.29 -8.45 -11.40
N GLY A 67 -4.42 -7.14 -11.33
CA GLY A 67 -3.75 -6.14 -12.14
C GLY A 67 -2.26 -6.03 -11.87
N LYS A 68 -1.52 -5.55 -12.87
CA LYS A 68 -0.13 -5.07 -12.70
C LYS A 68 -0.16 -3.75 -11.92
N GLY A 69 0.84 -3.55 -11.05
CA GLY A 69 1.09 -2.26 -10.38
C GLY A 69 1.27 -2.33 -8.86
N LYS A 70 0.99 -3.46 -8.22
CA LYS A 70 0.90 -3.55 -6.75
C LYS A 70 2.24 -3.19 -6.08
N THR A 71 3.29 -3.89 -6.50
CA THR A 71 4.66 -3.64 -6.05
C THR A 71 5.14 -2.27 -6.50
N THR A 72 4.94 -1.87 -7.76
CA THR A 72 5.44 -0.57 -8.25
C THR A 72 4.79 0.62 -7.53
N ALA A 73 3.50 0.54 -7.19
CA ALA A 73 2.84 1.55 -6.38
C ALA A 73 3.42 1.61 -4.97
N ALA A 74 3.70 0.46 -4.35
CA ALA A 74 4.35 0.39 -3.04
C ALA A 74 5.78 0.96 -3.08
N LEU A 75 6.55 0.66 -4.14
CA LEU A 75 7.89 1.21 -4.34
C LEU A 75 7.87 2.73 -4.59
N GLY A 76 6.81 3.27 -5.21
CA GLY A 76 6.60 4.71 -5.29
C GLY A 76 6.44 5.37 -3.91
N MET A 77 5.80 4.69 -2.95
CA MET A 77 5.70 5.15 -1.56
C MET A 77 7.02 5.01 -0.80
N VAL A 78 7.79 3.95 -1.09
CA VAL A 78 9.17 3.82 -0.58
C VAL A 78 10.02 5.00 -1.04
N LEU A 79 10.05 5.27 -2.34
CA LEU A 79 10.82 6.38 -2.91
C LEU A 79 10.40 7.73 -2.29
N ARG A 80 9.11 7.95 -2.10
CA ARG A 80 8.62 9.16 -1.41
C ARG A 80 9.12 9.24 0.03
N SER A 81 9.08 8.14 0.78
CA SER A 81 9.55 8.10 2.17
C SER A 81 11.05 8.37 2.27
N LEU A 82 11.85 7.74 1.40
CA LEU A 82 13.29 7.98 1.29
C LEU A 82 13.60 9.44 0.91
N GLY A 83 12.82 10.04 0.02
CA GLY A 83 12.95 11.46 -0.35
C GLY A 83 12.69 12.44 0.79
N HIS A 84 11.97 12.02 1.84
CA HIS A 84 11.78 12.78 3.07
C HIS A 84 12.86 12.52 4.14
N GLY A 85 13.87 11.70 3.84
CA GLY A 85 14.94 11.37 4.79
C GLY A 85 14.58 10.27 5.79
N TYR A 86 13.50 9.53 5.54
CA TYR A 86 13.07 8.46 6.43
C TYR A 86 13.73 7.12 6.11
N LYS A 87 13.97 6.33 7.16
CA LYS A 87 14.41 4.94 6.99
C LYS A 87 13.25 4.03 6.58
N VAL A 88 13.54 3.10 5.69
CA VAL A 88 12.59 2.16 5.10
C VAL A 88 13.15 0.75 5.12
N ALA A 89 12.28 -0.25 5.32
CA ALA A 89 12.63 -1.65 5.13
C ALA A 89 11.74 -2.28 4.06
N ILE A 90 12.33 -3.07 3.16
CA ILE A 90 11.63 -3.89 2.16
C ILE A 90 11.94 -5.36 2.46
N ILE A 91 10.90 -6.16 2.63
CA ILE A 91 10.98 -7.61 2.80
C ILE A 91 10.15 -8.27 1.69
N GLN A 92 10.78 -9.15 0.90
CA GLN A 92 10.11 -9.88 -0.18
C GLN A 92 9.95 -11.36 0.18
N PHE A 93 8.70 -11.85 0.21
CA PHE A 93 8.36 -13.20 0.70
C PHE A 93 8.50 -14.31 -0.35
N ILE A 94 8.22 -14.03 -1.62
CA ILE A 94 8.16 -15.06 -2.69
C ILE A 94 9.33 -14.95 -3.66
N LYS A 95 9.82 -13.74 -3.95
CA LYS A 95 10.87 -13.54 -4.94
C LYS A 95 12.20 -14.13 -4.44
N GLY A 96 12.79 -14.98 -5.27
CA GLY A 96 14.13 -15.54 -5.10
C GLY A 96 15.23 -14.52 -5.38
N ALA A 97 16.48 -14.97 -5.44
CA ALA A 97 17.71 -14.20 -5.69
C ALA A 97 17.78 -13.45 -7.03
N TRP A 98 16.64 -13.13 -7.64
CA TRP A 98 16.54 -12.16 -8.68
C TRP A 98 16.65 -10.77 -8.05
N GLU A 99 17.79 -10.12 -8.26
CA GLU A 99 17.98 -8.73 -7.87
C GLU A 99 17.07 -7.87 -8.75
N PRO A 100 15.99 -7.30 -8.21
CA PRO A 100 15.13 -6.43 -9.01
C PRO A 100 15.96 -5.21 -9.42
N ALA A 101 15.76 -4.68 -10.63
CA ALA A 101 16.46 -3.47 -11.08
C ALA A 101 16.28 -2.30 -10.09
N GLU A 102 15.19 -2.31 -9.33
CA GLU A 102 14.91 -1.36 -8.27
C GLU A 102 15.96 -1.40 -7.15
N LYS A 103 16.57 -2.56 -6.84
CA LYS A 103 17.66 -2.65 -5.85
C LYS A 103 18.87 -1.80 -6.29
N ALA A 104 19.22 -1.85 -7.57
CA ALA A 104 20.29 -1.01 -8.12
C ALA A 104 19.93 0.48 -8.02
N ALA A 105 18.69 0.83 -8.35
CA ALA A 105 18.20 2.21 -8.18
C ALA A 105 18.22 2.65 -6.71
N PHE A 106 17.94 1.76 -5.76
CA PHE A 106 17.93 2.10 -4.34
C PHE A 106 19.30 2.09 -3.66
N SER A 107 20.37 1.69 -4.35
CA SER A 107 21.74 1.69 -3.80
C SER A 107 22.21 3.06 -3.28
N TYR A 108 21.65 4.17 -3.79
CA TYR A 108 21.93 5.52 -3.30
C TYR A 108 21.40 5.82 -1.88
N TRP A 109 20.62 4.92 -1.30
CA TRP A 109 20.01 5.07 0.03
C TRP A 109 20.50 4.00 1.01
N GLU A 110 21.74 3.52 0.89
CA GLU A 110 22.29 2.46 1.74
C GLU A 110 22.16 2.73 3.26
N ASP A 111 22.26 3.98 3.70
CA ASP A 111 22.10 4.36 5.12
C ASP A 111 20.62 4.43 5.59
N GLN A 112 19.67 4.40 4.66
CA GLN A 112 18.25 4.60 4.91
C GLN A 112 17.39 3.39 4.54
N LEU A 113 17.84 2.55 3.61
CA LEU A 113 17.07 1.43 3.09
C LEU A 113 17.70 0.09 3.48
N GLU A 114 16.89 -0.71 4.14
CA GLU A 114 17.16 -2.14 4.37
C GLU A 114 16.36 -2.98 3.38
N PHE A 115 17.04 -3.81 2.58
CA PHE A 115 16.42 -4.64 1.54
C PHE A 115 16.69 -6.13 1.77
N HIS A 116 15.62 -6.91 1.95
CA HIS A 116 15.67 -8.34 2.26
C HIS A 116 14.85 -9.15 1.23
N ALA A 117 15.53 -9.81 0.30
CA ALA A 117 14.92 -10.81 -0.59
C ALA A 117 15.02 -12.19 0.08
N MET A 118 13.91 -12.63 0.69
CA MET A 118 13.88 -13.81 1.57
C MET A 118 13.22 -15.03 0.94
N GLY A 119 12.57 -14.87 -0.21
CA GLY A 119 12.02 -15.98 -0.99
C GLY A 119 13.08 -16.72 -1.79
N GLU A 120 12.67 -17.78 -2.49
CA GLU A 120 13.55 -18.56 -3.39
C GLU A 120 13.04 -18.61 -4.83
N GLY A 121 11.93 -17.94 -5.13
CA GLY A 121 11.27 -17.98 -6.41
C GLY A 121 9.85 -18.53 -6.25
N PHE A 122 9.15 -18.70 -7.37
CA PHE A 122 7.81 -19.28 -7.31
C PHE A 122 7.86 -20.78 -6.97
N THR A 123 6.85 -21.22 -6.22
CA THR A 123 6.70 -22.56 -5.62
C THR A 123 6.70 -23.73 -6.62
N TRP A 124 6.47 -23.46 -7.91
CA TRP A 124 6.55 -24.46 -8.98
C TRP A 124 7.99 -24.92 -9.28
N GLU A 125 9.00 -24.18 -8.81
CA GLU A 125 10.41 -24.54 -9.01
C GLU A 125 10.98 -25.35 -7.84
N THR A 126 10.58 -25.08 -6.60
CA THR A 126 11.13 -25.73 -5.39
C THR A 126 10.46 -27.06 -5.08
N GLN A 127 9.16 -27.23 -5.35
CA GLN A 127 8.36 -28.43 -5.03
C GLN A 127 8.49 -28.90 -3.57
N ASP A 128 8.90 -28.02 -2.65
CA ASP A 128 9.17 -28.33 -1.24
C ASP A 128 8.39 -27.37 -0.33
N ARG A 129 7.30 -27.89 0.21
CA ARG A 129 6.37 -27.11 1.04
C ARG A 129 6.96 -26.72 2.39
N ASP A 130 7.74 -27.61 3.01
CA ASP A 130 8.30 -27.36 4.34
C ASP A 130 9.35 -26.25 4.26
N ARG A 131 10.13 -26.25 3.18
CA ARG A 131 11.07 -25.17 2.88
C ARG A 131 10.38 -23.82 2.59
N ASP A 132 9.28 -23.82 1.83
CA ASP A 132 8.48 -22.61 1.59
C ASP A 132 7.90 -22.04 2.90
N LEU A 133 7.44 -22.91 3.81
CA LEU A 133 6.99 -22.54 5.16
C LEU A 133 8.10 -21.89 5.98
N ASP A 134 9.28 -22.53 6.04
CA ASP A 134 10.43 -22.01 6.80
C ASP A 134 10.86 -20.63 6.30
N LYS A 135 10.91 -20.44 4.98
CA LYS A 135 11.27 -19.16 4.37
C LYS A 135 10.24 -18.07 4.64
N ALA A 136 8.96 -18.38 4.53
CA ALA A 136 7.89 -17.44 4.83
C ALA A 136 7.93 -17.02 6.32
N ASN A 137 8.18 -17.97 7.23
CA ASN A 137 8.34 -17.69 8.66
C ASN A 137 9.57 -16.84 8.93
N ALA A 138 10.73 -17.15 8.34
CA ALA A 138 11.95 -16.35 8.50
C ALA A 138 11.78 -14.92 7.95
N ALA A 139 11.11 -14.76 6.81
CA ALA A 139 10.77 -13.44 6.27
C ALA A 139 9.81 -12.67 7.19
N TRP A 140 8.86 -13.37 7.84
CA TRP A 140 7.95 -12.76 8.80
C TRP A 140 8.65 -12.33 10.09
N GLU A 141 9.53 -13.16 10.64
CA GLU A 141 10.38 -12.81 11.79
C GLU A 141 11.22 -11.56 11.49
N LYS A 142 11.85 -11.52 10.31
CA LYS A 142 12.60 -10.35 9.85
C LYS A 142 11.71 -9.11 9.72
N SER A 143 10.49 -9.29 9.22
CA SER A 143 9.50 -8.21 9.12
C SER A 143 9.15 -7.65 10.50
N LEU A 144 8.99 -8.49 11.52
CA LEU A 144 8.67 -8.08 12.89
C LEU A 144 9.76 -7.20 13.51
N GLU A 145 11.04 -7.47 13.23
CA GLU A 145 12.16 -6.61 13.65
C GLU A 145 11.94 -5.17 13.19
N TYR A 146 11.65 -4.99 11.91
CA TYR A 146 11.44 -3.65 11.33
C TYR A 146 10.08 -3.06 11.68
N ILE A 147 9.01 -3.86 11.83
CA ILE A 147 7.69 -3.37 12.25
C ILE A 147 7.74 -2.80 13.67
N GLN A 148 8.59 -3.34 14.55
CA GLN A 148 8.67 -2.90 15.94
C GLN A 148 9.75 -1.82 16.15
N ASN A 149 10.75 -1.73 15.28
CA ASN A 149 11.82 -0.74 15.39
C ASN A 149 11.32 0.70 15.10
N PRO A 150 11.34 1.64 16.06
CA PRO A 150 10.84 3.00 15.85
C PRO A 150 11.65 3.84 14.84
N ASP A 151 12.88 3.45 14.50
CA ASP A 151 13.75 4.22 13.60
C ASP A 151 13.30 4.15 12.13
N PHE A 152 12.48 3.14 11.78
CA PHE A 152 11.96 2.94 10.43
C PHE A 152 10.56 3.53 10.30
N GLN A 153 10.35 4.44 9.36
CA GLN A 153 9.03 5.07 9.17
C GLN A 153 8.09 4.20 8.33
N LEU A 154 8.64 3.41 7.41
CA LEU A 154 7.88 2.59 6.46
C LEU A 154 8.46 1.17 6.36
N VAL A 155 7.59 0.16 6.37
CA VAL A 155 7.94 -1.23 6.08
C VAL A 155 7.10 -1.74 4.92
N LEU A 156 7.73 -2.24 3.87
CA LEU A 156 7.09 -2.90 2.73
C LEU A 156 7.23 -4.41 2.86
N LEU A 157 6.10 -5.10 2.94
CA LEU A 157 5.97 -6.55 2.93
C LEU A 157 5.50 -6.97 1.51
N ASP A 158 6.46 -7.13 0.60
CA ASP A 158 6.17 -7.44 -0.80
C ASP A 158 5.80 -8.92 -0.95
N GLU A 159 4.66 -9.16 -1.61
CA GLU A 159 4.07 -10.48 -1.88
C GLU A 159 3.64 -11.29 -0.64
N ILE A 160 3.55 -10.67 0.54
CA ILE A 160 3.04 -11.32 1.75
C ILE A 160 1.62 -11.88 1.58
N ASN A 161 0.78 -11.21 0.77
CA ASN A 161 -0.58 -11.69 0.51
C ASN A 161 -0.59 -13.06 -0.16
N ILE A 162 0.43 -13.35 -0.99
CA ILE A 162 0.57 -14.67 -1.63
C ILE A 162 0.96 -15.71 -0.57
N ALA A 163 1.91 -15.40 0.32
CA ALA A 163 2.30 -16.29 1.41
C ALA A 163 1.11 -16.65 2.32
N LEU A 164 0.28 -15.65 2.66
CA LEU A 164 -0.97 -15.85 3.40
C LEU A 164 -1.97 -16.71 2.62
N LYS A 165 -2.19 -16.41 1.33
CA LYS A 165 -3.14 -17.15 0.50
C LYS A 165 -2.74 -18.62 0.32
N MET A 166 -1.44 -18.92 0.25
CA MET A 166 -0.92 -20.28 0.14
C MET A 166 -0.89 -21.03 1.48
N GLY A 167 -1.20 -20.34 2.59
CA GLY A 167 -1.17 -20.92 3.93
C GLY A 167 0.24 -21.14 4.47
N TYR A 168 1.23 -20.40 3.95
CA TYR A 168 2.60 -20.41 4.46
C TYR A 168 2.77 -19.57 5.74
N LEU A 169 1.85 -18.61 5.94
CA LEU A 169 1.73 -17.83 7.15
C LEU A 169 0.29 -17.85 7.63
N GLN A 170 0.08 -17.81 8.95
CA GLN A 170 -1.24 -17.65 9.52
C GLN A 170 -1.63 -16.17 9.53
N VAL A 171 -2.89 -15.89 9.23
CA VAL A 171 -3.42 -14.52 9.16
C VAL A 171 -3.38 -13.86 10.54
N GLU A 172 -3.66 -14.65 11.57
CA GLU A 172 -3.70 -14.25 12.97
C GLU A 172 -2.35 -13.75 13.45
N ASP A 173 -1.26 -14.43 13.06
CA ASP A 173 0.11 -14.04 13.41
C ASP A 173 0.48 -12.71 12.77
N VAL A 174 0.07 -12.51 11.50
CA VAL A 174 0.29 -11.24 10.80
C VAL A 174 -0.49 -10.10 11.43
N LEU A 175 -1.77 -10.31 11.77
CA LEU A 175 -2.59 -9.32 12.46
C LEU A 175 -2.01 -8.95 13.84
N ALA A 176 -1.56 -9.95 14.60
CA ALA A 176 -0.93 -9.75 15.90
C ALA A 176 0.38 -8.95 15.78
N GLY A 177 1.19 -9.20 14.76
CA GLY A 177 2.40 -8.43 14.49
C GLY A 177 2.10 -6.98 14.09
N LEU A 178 1.14 -6.78 13.17
CA LEU A 178 0.72 -5.45 12.73
C LEU A 178 0.16 -4.59 13.87
N ALA A 179 -0.48 -5.22 14.87
CA ALA A 179 -0.98 -4.53 16.06
C ALA A 179 0.14 -3.95 16.94
N LYS A 180 1.38 -4.45 16.82
CA LYS A 180 2.55 -4.00 17.59
C LYS A 180 3.30 -2.84 16.94
N LYS A 181 2.90 -2.38 15.75
CA LYS A 181 3.59 -1.28 15.07
C LYS A 181 3.52 0.02 15.91
N PRO A 182 4.58 0.83 15.95
CA PRO A 182 4.53 2.17 16.52
C PRO A 182 3.41 3.03 15.89
N PRO A 183 2.85 4.01 16.63
CA PRO A 183 1.70 4.79 16.17
C PRO A 183 1.91 5.43 14.80
N ASN A 184 3.11 5.95 14.54
CA ASN A 184 3.44 6.68 13.31
C ASN A 184 3.97 5.80 12.18
N LYS A 185 4.24 4.51 12.42
CA LYS A 185 4.84 3.63 11.40
C LYS A 185 3.82 3.22 10.34
N HIS A 186 4.21 3.28 9.08
CA HIS A 186 3.44 2.73 7.96
C HIS A 186 3.89 1.31 7.62
N VAL A 187 2.94 0.45 7.28
CA VAL A 187 3.21 -0.91 6.80
C VAL A 187 2.41 -1.14 5.51
N ILE A 188 3.09 -1.51 4.44
CA ILE A 188 2.47 -1.78 3.13
C ILE A 188 2.54 -3.29 2.88
N LEU A 189 1.41 -3.90 2.54
CA LEU A 189 1.29 -5.30 2.16
C LEU A 189 0.92 -5.37 0.68
N THR A 190 1.65 -6.17 -0.09
CA THR A 190 1.35 -6.37 -1.51
C THR A 190 1.09 -7.83 -1.83
N GLY A 191 0.53 -8.03 -3.02
CA GLY A 191 0.37 -9.34 -3.63
C GLY A 191 -1.10 -9.70 -3.86
N ARG A 192 -1.32 -10.74 -4.64
CA ARG A 192 -2.68 -11.15 -5.05
C ARG A 192 -3.41 -11.83 -3.90
N GLY A 193 -4.71 -11.55 -3.78
CA GLY A 193 -5.60 -12.30 -2.89
C GLY A 193 -5.35 -12.07 -1.41
N ALA A 194 -5.19 -10.80 -1.01
CA ALA A 194 -5.18 -10.39 0.38
C ALA A 194 -6.37 -11.03 1.15
N PRO A 195 -6.14 -11.69 2.29
CA PRO A 195 -7.21 -12.24 3.12
C PRO A 195 -8.19 -11.16 3.60
N THR A 196 -9.47 -11.51 3.75
CA THR A 196 -10.52 -10.56 4.19
C THR A 196 -10.17 -9.87 5.50
N ALA A 197 -9.66 -10.61 6.50
CA ALA A 197 -9.29 -10.01 7.77
C ALA A 197 -8.13 -9.00 7.67
N ILE A 198 -7.22 -9.16 6.70
CA ILE A 198 -6.16 -8.18 6.40
C ILE A 198 -6.77 -6.93 5.75
N ILE A 199 -7.72 -7.10 4.83
CA ILE A 199 -8.45 -6.00 4.19
C ILE A 199 -9.21 -5.19 5.23
N GLU A 200 -9.95 -5.86 6.13
CA GLU A 200 -10.72 -5.21 7.20
C GLU A 200 -9.84 -4.45 8.19
N ARG A 201 -8.61 -4.95 8.44
CA ARG A 201 -7.66 -4.29 9.32
C ARG A 201 -6.95 -3.09 8.69
N ALA A 202 -6.87 -3.03 7.36
CA ALA A 202 -6.11 -2.01 6.65
C ALA A 202 -6.79 -0.64 6.69
N ASP A 203 -5.98 0.42 6.73
CA ASP A 203 -6.45 1.81 6.65
C ASP A 203 -6.68 2.25 5.20
N LEU A 204 -5.98 1.64 4.25
CA LEU A 204 -6.13 1.86 2.82
C LEU A 204 -6.01 0.53 2.07
N VAL A 205 -6.97 0.25 1.19
CA VAL A 205 -6.94 -0.91 0.31
C VAL A 205 -7.14 -0.45 -1.12
N THR A 206 -6.21 -0.83 -2.00
CA THR A 206 -6.35 -0.64 -3.45
C THR A 206 -6.38 -2.00 -4.12
N GLU A 207 -7.49 -2.33 -4.77
CA GLU A 207 -7.59 -3.49 -5.64
C GLU A 207 -7.24 -3.08 -7.08
N MET A 208 -6.12 -3.59 -7.58
CA MET A 208 -5.73 -3.39 -8.97
C MET A 208 -6.48 -4.38 -9.84
N THR A 209 -7.51 -3.90 -10.54
CA THR A 209 -8.30 -4.71 -11.45
C THR A 209 -7.62 -4.82 -12.82
N LEU A 210 -7.54 -6.04 -13.36
CA LEU A 210 -6.94 -6.31 -14.66
C LEU A 210 -7.92 -5.97 -15.79
N VAL A 211 -7.97 -4.70 -16.22
CA VAL A 211 -8.81 -4.26 -17.35
C VAL A 211 -8.25 -4.78 -18.68
N LYS A 212 -6.95 -4.61 -18.90
CA LYS A 212 -6.21 -5.09 -20.08
C LYS A 212 -4.78 -5.43 -19.68
N HIS A 213 -4.16 -6.39 -20.35
CA HIS A 213 -2.76 -6.77 -20.14
C HIS A 213 -2.07 -7.14 -21.46
N PRO A 214 -0.89 -6.58 -21.75
CA PRO A 214 -0.18 -6.83 -23.02
C PRO A 214 0.14 -8.33 -23.22
N PHE A 215 0.57 -9.03 -22.17
CA PHE A 215 0.79 -10.48 -22.27
C PHE A 215 -0.50 -11.27 -22.58
N ARG A 216 -1.62 -10.99 -21.90
CA ARG A 216 -2.88 -11.75 -22.05
C ARG A 216 -3.56 -11.45 -23.38
N ASP A 217 -3.66 -10.17 -23.72
CA ASP A 217 -4.51 -9.71 -24.83
C ASP A 217 -3.73 -9.56 -26.14
N GLN A 218 -2.39 -9.52 -26.09
CA GLN A 218 -1.53 -9.27 -27.25
C GLN A 218 -0.36 -10.28 -27.37
N GLY A 219 -0.12 -11.14 -26.38
CA GLY A 219 1.00 -12.09 -26.39
C GLY A 219 2.38 -11.44 -26.22
N VAL A 220 2.45 -10.17 -25.80
CA VAL A 220 3.71 -9.44 -25.63
C VAL A 220 4.43 -9.94 -24.38
N LYS A 221 5.69 -10.35 -24.54
CA LYS A 221 6.55 -10.85 -23.45
C LYS A 221 6.94 -9.73 -22.47
N ALA A 222 7.36 -10.11 -21.27
CA ALA A 222 7.91 -9.21 -20.27
C ALA A 222 9.13 -8.43 -20.80
N GLN A 223 9.23 -7.15 -20.46
CA GLN A 223 10.27 -6.24 -20.95
C GLN A 223 11.07 -5.59 -19.82
N PRO A 224 12.39 -5.40 -20.00
CA PRO A 224 13.21 -4.59 -19.09
C PRO A 224 12.67 -3.16 -18.96
N GLY A 225 12.66 -2.63 -17.73
CA GLY A 225 12.11 -1.33 -17.37
C GLY A 225 10.58 -1.27 -17.27
N ILE A 226 9.87 -2.35 -17.62
CA ILE A 226 8.40 -2.44 -17.55
C ILE A 226 7.97 -3.53 -16.59
N GLU A 227 8.36 -4.78 -16.82
CA GLU A 227 8.08 -5.92 -15.94
C GLU A 227 9.16 -6.17 -14.90
N PHE A 228 10.41 -5.85 -15.25
CA PHE A 228 11.59 -6.09 -14.44
C PHE A 228 12.74 -5.17 -14.78
#